data_AF-E0Y9H8-F1
#
_entry.id   AF-E0Y9H8-F1
#
_cell.length_a   1.000
_cell.length_b   1.000
_cell.length_c   1.000
_cell.angle_alpha   90.00
_cell.angle_beta   90.00
_cell.angle_gamma   90.00
#
_symmetry.space_group_name_H-M   'P 1'
#
loop_
_entity.id
_entity.type
_entity.pdbx_description
1 polymer ?
#
loop_
_entity_poly.entity_id
_entity_poly.type
_entity_poly.pdbx_seq_one_letter_code
_entity_poly.pdbx_strand_id
1 'polypeptide(L)'
;KIGMKCVVVQESWVPHEDAVYDRVGNILLTRLMGADSRIVPDGFDIGIRKSWEEAIQSVKDAGGKPYGIPAGASVHKYGGLGYVGFAEEVRKQEAELGFKFDYIVVCVVTGSTQAGMIVGFAADDRADRVIGIDASGTPEQTRTQVRQIVDNTAELVELGRKVRDDEIVILEDYAYPAYGVPSAETNEAIRLAARTEAMITDPVYEGKSMHGM
;
A
#
# COMPACT_ATOMS: atom_id res chain seq x y z
N LYS A 1 -12.91 -17.05 3.15
CA LYS A 1 -13.00 -17.56 1.74
C LYS A 1 -12.27 -18.88 1.55
N ILE A 2 -10.95 -18.95 1.79
CA ILE A 2 -10.12 -20.13 1.50
C ILE A 2 -10.09 -21.22 2.60
N GLY A 3 -11.02 -21.16 3.57
CA GLY A 3 -11.11 -22.15 4.66
C GLY A 3 -9.96 -22.14 5.68
N MET A 4 -9.08 -21.14 5.67
CA MET A 4 -7.97 -21.02 6.63
C MET A 4 -8.38 -20.21 7.88
N LYS A 5 -7.78 -20.56 9.02
CA LYS A 5 -7.76 -19.68 10.20
C LYS A 5 -6.94 -18.43 9.90
N CYS A 6 -7.23 -17.32 10.57
CA CYS A 6 -6.56 -16.04 10.37
C CYS A 6 -6.21 -15.41 11.73
N VAL A 7 -4.96 -14.98 11.87
CA VAL A 7 -4.46 -14.16 12.99
C VAL A 7 -4.03 -12.83 12.41
N VAL A 8 -4.47 -11.73 13.01
CA VAL A 8 -4.13 -10.37 12.60
C VAL A 8 -3.56 -9.62 13.80
N VAL A 9 -2.31 -9.17 13.68
CA VAL A 9 -1.68 -8.25 14.63
C VAL A 9 -2.01 -6.83 14.20
N GLN A 10 -2.57 -6.05 15.12
CA GLN A 10 -2.98 -4.67 14.90
C GLN A 10 -2.24 -3.78 15.90
N GLU A 11 -1.51 -2.82 15.37
CA GLU A 11 -0.62 -1.94 16.12
C GLU A 11 -1.13 -0.51 16.08
N SER A 12 -0.76 0.29 17.09
CA SER A 12 -1.20 1.69 17.20
C SER A 12 -0.29 2.60 16.38
N TRP A 13 -0.44 2.52 15.06
CA TRP A 13 0.41 3.24 14.11
C TRP A 13 0.10 4.73 13.96
N VAL A 14 -1.13 5.13 14.31
CA VAL A 14 -1.59 6.50 14.13
C VAL A 14 -1.64 7.17 15.50
N PRO A 15 -1.04 8.36 15.69
CA PRO A 15 -1.16 9.13 16.93
C PRO A 15 -2.53 9.80 17.00
N HIS A 16 -3.59 9.00 17.03
CA HIS A 16 -4.97 9.45 17.03
C HIS A 16 -5.76 8.77 18.13
N GLU A 17 -6.26 9.58 19.05
CA GLU A 17 -7.14 9.14 20.13
C GLU A 17 -8.58 9.45 19.74
N ASP A 18 -9.28 8.44 19.22
CA ASP A 18 -10.72 8.48 19.04
C ASP A 18 -11.37 7.35 19.85
N ALA A 19 -12.51 7.66 20.48
CA ALA A 19 -13.17 6.75 21.41
C ALA A 19 -13.57 5.42 20.75
N VAL A 20 -13.75 5.36 19.44
CA VAL A 20 -14.21 4.18 18.72
C VAL A 20 -13.19 3.61 17.73
N TYR A 21 -11.99 4.19 17.64
CA TYR A 21 -10.97 3.87 16.63
C TYR A 21 -10.65 2.36 16.53
N ASP A 22 -10.63 1.66 17.66
CA ASP A 22 -10.33 0.23 17.78
C ASP A 22 -11.58 -0.68 17.72
N ARG A 23 -12.75 -0.11 17.44
CA ARG A 23 -14.06 -0.77 17.52
C ARG A 23 -14.97 -0.57 16.30
N VAL A 24 -14.61 0.31 15.37
CA VAL A 24 -15.36 0.55 14.12
C VAL A 24 -14.49 0.36 12.88
N GLY A 25 -15.08 0.43 11.69
CA GLY A 25 -14.34 0.34 10.43
C GLY A 25 -13.66 -1.02 10.22
N ASN A 26 -12.42 -1.00 9.73
CA ASN A 26 -11.70 -2.21 9.30
C ASN A 26 -11.52 -3.25 10.41
N ILE A 27 -11.20 -2.82 11.64
CA ILE A 27 -11.00 -3.75 12.77
C ILE A 27 -12.30 -4.46 13.17
N LEU A 28 -13.45 -3.79 13.06
CA LEU A 28 -14.74 -4.43 13.28
C LEU A 28 -15.00 -5.51 12.23
N LEU A 29 -14.70 -5.23 10.96
CA LEU A 29 -14.84 -6.22 9.88
C LEU A 29 -13.93 -7.43 10.09
N THR A 30 -12.68 -7.24 10.52
CA THR A 30 -11.75 -8.32 10.87
C THR A 30 -12.35 -9.28 11.91
N ARG A 31 -12.95 -8.72 12.97
CA ARG A 31 -13.61 -9.51 14.03
C ARG A 31 -14.87 -10.21 13.52
N LEU A 32 -15.71 -9.51 12.75
CA LEU A 32 -16.93 -10.10 12.15
C LEU A 32 -16.62 -11.25 11.18
N MET A 33 -15.48 -11.20 10.50
CA MET A 33 -15.01 -12.29 9.63
C MET A 33 -14.39 -13.46 10.40
N GLY A 34 -14.33 -13.40 11.74
CA GLY A 34 -13.87 -14.49 12.59
C GLY A 34 -12.36 -14.63 12.71
N ALA A 35 -11.58 -13.58 12.43
CA ALA A 35 -10.14 -13.59 12.66
C ALA A 35 -9.79 -13.40 14.13
N ASP A 36 -8.68 -14.00 14.57
CA ASP A 36 -8.02 -13.72 15.85
C ASP A 36 -7.33 -12.35 15.77
N SER A 37 -8.05 -11.31 16.21
CA SER A 37 -7.63 -9.90 16.19
C SER A 37 -6.90 -9.56 17.49
N ARG A 38 -5.60 -9.25 17.38
CA ARG A 38 -4.72 -8.95 18.51
C ARG A 38 -4.24 -7.51 18.43
N ILE A 39 -4.70 -6.67 19.34
CA ILE A 39 -4.22 -5.29 19.47
C ILE A 39 -2.97 -5.30 20.35
N VAL A 40 -1.87 -4.72 19.86
CA VAL A 40 -0.64 -4.52 20.63
C VAL A 40 -0.25 -3.03 20.61
N PRO A 41 0.34 -2.49 21.68
CA PRO A 41 0.60 -1.06 21.82
C PRO A 41 1.84 -0.55 21.04
N ASP A 42 2.37 -1.33 20.10
CA ASP A 42 3.57 -0.94 19.33
C ASP A 42 3.25 0.20 18.32
N GLY A 43 4.23 1.07 18.04
CA GLY A 43 4.09 2.26 17.18
C GLY A 43 4.19 1.98 15.67
N PHE A 44 4.31 2.99 14.80
CA PHE A 44 4.42 2.84 13.33
C PHE A 44 5.85 2.52 12.82
N ASP A 45 5.92 1.70 11.78
CA ASP A 45 7.10 1.20 11.05
C ASP A 45 6.61 0.22 9.96
N ILE A 46 7.23 0.27 8.77
CA ILE A 46 6.82 -0.48 7.58
C ILE A 46 7.57 -1.82 7.38
N GLY A 47 8.48 -2.18 8.28
CA GLY A 47 9.30 -3.39 8.26
C GLY A 47 8.71 -4.57 9.05
N ILE A 48 9.56 -5.56 9.37
CA ILE A 48 9.17 -6.75 10.14
C ILE A 48 9.20 -6.45 11.63
N ARG A 49 8.12 -6.81 12.33
CA ARG A 49 7.88 -6.51 13.75
C ARG A 49 8.15 -7.72 14.66
N LYS A 50 8.42 -7.46 15.94
CA LYS A 50 8.51 -8.52 16.96
C LYS A 50 7.16 -9.18 17.22
N SER A 51 6.09 -8.38 17.32
CA SER A 51 4.70 -8.82 17.45
C SER A 51 4.30 -9.81 16.35
N TRP A 52 4.81 -9.59 15.14
CA TRP A 52 4.66 -10.47 13.99
C TRP A 52 5.32 -11.84 14.21
N GLU A 53 6.58 -11.86 14.66
CA GLU A 53 7.31 -13.10 14.96
C GLU A 53 6.62 -13.91 16.08
N GLU A 54 6.17 -13.23 17.13
CA GLU A 54 5.43 -13.84 18.24
C GLU A 54 4.09 -14.44 17.77
N ALA A 55 3.37 -13.75 16.88
CA ALA A 55 2.14 -14.28 16.29
C ALA A 55 2.42 -15.54 15.45
N ILE A 56 3.46 -15.51 14.61
CA ILE A 56 3.90 -16.67 13.82
C ILE A 56 4.25 -17.85 14.73
N GLN A 57 5.01 -17.61 15.81
CA GLN A 57 5.40 -18.65 16.74
C GLN A 57 4.19 -19.23 17.48
N SER A 58 3.23 -18.39 17.91
CA SER A 58 2.01 -18.86 18.57
C SER A 58 1.18 -19.83 17.72
N VAL A 59 1.16 -19.64 16.40
CA VAL A 59 0.48 -20.57 15.47
C VAL A 59 1.23 -21.89 15.38
N LYS A 60 2.57 -21.87 15.38
CA LYS A 60 3.40 -23.09 15.37
C LYS A 60 3.23 -23.89 16.66
N ASP A 61 3.25 -23.22 17.81
CA ASP A 61 3.10 -23.85 19.12
C ASP A 61 1.73 -24.51 19.31
N ALA A 62 0.70 -23.96 18.67
CA ALA A 62 -0.63 -24.55 18.59
C ALA A 62 -0.77 -25.69 17.55
N GLY A 63 0.33 -26.15 16.96
CA GLY A 63 0.37 -27.21 15.95
C GLY A 63 -0.03 -26.78 14.53
N GLY A 64 -0.15 -25.47 14.29
CA GLY A 64 -0.49 -24.91 12.98
C GLY A 64 0.73 -24.67 12.08
N LYS A 65 0.46 -24.41 10.79
CA LYS A 65 1.47 -24.00 9.81
C LYS A 65 1.15 -22.57 9.34
N PRO A 66 1.80 -21.53 9.90
CA PRO A 66 1.50 -20.16 9.53
C PRO A 66 1.98 -19.83 8.11
N TYR A 67 1.26 -18.95 7.42
CA TYR A 67 1.70 -18.31 6.17
C TYR A 67 1.88 -16.82 6.43
N GLY A 68 3.11 -16.36 6.25
CA GLY A 68 3.51 -15.02 6.64
C GLY A 68 3.21 -13.95 5.59
N ILE A 69 2.27 -13.05 5.88
CA ILE A 69 1.94 -11.88 5.05
C ILE A 69 2.38 -10.61 5.81
N PRO A 70 3.46 -9.92 5.37
CA PRO A 70 3.95 -8.70 6.01
C PRO A 70 3.02 -7.51 5.75
N ALA A 71 3.31 -6.36 6.36
CA ALA A 71 2.58 -5.11 6.16
C ALA A 71 2.40 -4.78 4.66
N GLY A 72 1.15 -4.57 4.25
CA GLY A 72 0.78 -4.30 2.85
C GLY A 72 1.17 -5.40 1.85
N ALA A 73 1.57 -6.59 2.33
CA ALA A 73 2.23 -7.65 1.57
C ALA A 73 3.50 -7.18 0.81
N SER A 74 4.06 -6.01 1.15
CA SER A 74 4.97 -5.33 0.22
C SER A 74 6.34 -5.96 0.13
N VAL A 75 6.94 -6.31 1.27
CA VAL A 75 8.24 -7.00 1.34
C VAL A 75 8.11 -8.52 1.14
N HIS A 76 6.93 -9.01 0.77
CA HIS A 76 6.76 -10.41 0.41
C HIS A 76 7.38 -10.68 -0.97
N LYS A 77 7.94 -11.87 -1.18
CA LYS A 77 8.58 -12.28 -2.46
C LYS A 77 7.71 -11.97 -3.69
N TYR A 78 6.40 -12.17 -3.59
CA TYR A 78 5.44 -11.95 -4.67
C TYR A 78 4.65 -10.63 -4.57
N GLY A 79 5.05 -9.73 -3.65
CA GLY A 79 4.28 -8.54 -3.28
C GLY A 79 4.05 -7.56 -4.44
N GLY A 80 5.00 -7.44 -5.37
CA GLY A 80 4.88 -6.56 -6.54
C GLY A 80 4.15 -7.17 -7.74
N LEU A 81 3.98 -8.50 -7.80
CA LEU A 81 3.48 -9.17 -9.01
C LEU A 81 2.05 -8.77 -9.38
N GLY A 82 1.20 -8.50 -8.38
CA GLY A 82 -0.18 -8.09 -8.62
C GLY A 82 -0.27 -6.81 -9.45
N TYR A 83 0.60 -5.83 -9.17
CA TYR A 83 0.59 -4.54 -9.88
C TYR A 83 1.47 -4.51 -11.13
N VAL A 84 2.32 -5.52 -11.35
CA VAL A 84 2.82 -5.80 -12.71
C VAL A 84 1.63 -6.21 -13.60
N GLY A 85 0.78 -7.09 -13.10
CA GLY A 85 -0.47 -7.46 -13.77
C GLY A 85 -1.43 -6.29 -13.99
N PHE A 86 -1.47 -5.32 -13.08
CA PHE A 86 -2.23 -4.07 -13.27
C PHE A 86 -1.78 -3.32 -14.53
N ALA A 87 -0.47 -3.17 -14.77
CA ALA A 87 0.01 -2.48 -15.98
C ALA A 87 -0.40 -3.21 -17.27
N GLU A 88 -0.41 -4.54 -17.25
CA GLU A 88 -0.93 -5.35 -18.36
C GLU A 88 -2.42 -5.13 -18.58
N GLU A 89 -3.20 -5.06 -17.49
CA GLU A 89 -4.63 -4.77 -17.55
C GLU A 89 -4.89 -3.37 -18.14
N VAL A 90 -4.13 -2.35 -17.71
CA VAL A 90 -4.21 -1.00 -18.25
C VAL A 90 -3.91 -0.98 -19.75
N ARG A 91 -2.83 -1.64 -20.20
CA ARG A 91 -2.51 -1.74 -21.64
C ARG A 91 -3.66 -2.34 -22.45
N LYS A 92 -4.29 -3.39 -21.93
CA LYS A 92 -5.45 -4.01 -22.57
C LYS A 92 -6.64 -3.06 -22.64
N GLN A 93 -6.93 -2.36 -21.54
CA GLN A 93 -8.01 -1.38 -21.48
C GLN A 93 -7.75 -0.18 -22.42
N GLU A 94 -6.52 0.33 -22.49
CA GLU A 94 -6.11 1.38 -23.43
C GLU A 94 -6.35 0.97 -24.89
N ALA A 95 -6.04 -0.28 -25.24
CA ALA A 95 -6.32 -0.83 -26.57
C ALA A 95 -7.82 -0.93 -26.87
N GLU A 96 -8.64 -1.31 -25.87
CA GLU A 96 -10.11 -1.38 -26.00
C GLU A 96 -10.76 0.01 -26.09
N LEU A 97 -10.23 0.99 -25.36
CA LEU A 97 -10.75 2.36 -25.30
C LEU A 97 -10.28 3.24 -26.46
N GLY A 98 -9.16 2.89 -27.11
CA GLY A 98 -8.60 3.64 -28.23
C GLY A 98 -7.80 4.88 -27.84
N PHE A 99 -7.39 5.00 -26.57
CA PHE A 99 -6.50 6.06 -26.08
C PHE A 99 -5.56 5.53 -25.00
N LYS A 100 -4.50 6.28 -24.70
CA LYS A 100 -3.54 5.97 -23.63
C LYS A 100 -3.66 6.97 -22.49
N PHE A 101 -3.40 6.51 -21.27
CA PHE A 101 -3.21 7.39 -20.12
C PHE A 101 -1.77 7.92 -20.11
N ASP A 102 -1.64 9.23 -19.92
CA ASP A 102 -0.34 9.91 -19.88
C ASP A 102 0.39 9.69 -18.54
N TYR A 103 -0.37 9.57 -17.44
CA TYR A 103 0.13 9.37 -16.08
C TYR A 103 -0.77 8.45 -15.28
N ILE A 104 -0.20 7.82 -14.26
CA ILE A 104 -0.92 7.07 -13.23
C ILE A 104 -0.55 7.69 -11.88
N VAL A 105 -1.54 8.17 -11.13
CA VAL A 105 -1.35 8.67 -9.76
C VAL A 105 -1.72 7.57 -8.78
N VAL A 106 -0.86 7.33 -7.78
CA VAL A 106 -1.08 6.25 -6.81
C VAL A 106 -0.56 6.62 -5.42
N CYS A 107 -1.33 6.31 -4.38
CA CYS A 107 -0.87 6.44 -3.00
C CYS A 107 0.27 5.45 -2.71
N VAL A 108 1.32 5.89 -2.00
CA VAL A 108 2.43 5.01 -1.58
C VAL A 108 2.72 5.12 -0.08
N VAL A 109 2.83 3.95 0.57
CA VAL A 109 3.29 3.81 1.96
C VAL A 109 4.29 2.66 2.06
N THR A 110 3.82 1.42 1.95
CA THR A 110 4.67 0.21 2.04
C THR A 110 5.27 -0.20 0.69
N GLY A 111 4.80 0.35 -0.42
CA GLY A 111 5.56 0.41 -1.67
C GLY A 111 5.21 -0.60 -2.78
N SER A 112 4.72 -1.81 -2.48
CA SER A 112 4.60 -2.83 -3.54
C SER A 112 3.57 -2.54 -4.63
N THR A 113 2.57 -1.71 -4.32
CA THR A 113 1.60 -1.24 -5.31
C THR A 113 2.31 -0.41 -6.38
N GLN A 114 2.96 0.68 -5.99
CA GLN A 114 3.72 1.52 -6.90
C GLN A 114 4.87 0.75 -7.56
N ALA A 115 5.62 -0.06 -6.81
CA ALA A 115 6.74 -0.82 -7.35
C ALA A 115 6.31 -1.81 -8.45
N GLY A 116 5.18 -2.50 -8.26
CA GLY A 116 4.63 -3.37 -9.29
C GLY A 116 4.19 -2.60 -10.52
N MET A 117 3.55 -1.44 -10.35
CA MET A 117 3.18 -0.56 -11.48
C MET A 117 4.43 -0.09 -12.23
N ILE A 118 5.46 0.39 -11.52
CA ILE A 118 6.74 0.82 -12.11
C ILE A 118 7.35 -0.30 -12.96
N VAL A 119 7.45 -1.52 -12.43
CA VAL A 119 7.99 -2.67 -13.17
C VAL A 119 7.11 -3.03 -14.37
N GLY A 120 5.78 -3.01 -14.20
CA GLY A 120 4.84 -3.33 -15.27
C GLY A 120 4.82 -2.29 -16.41
N PHE A 121 4.94 -1.00 -16.10
CA PHE A 121 5.03 0.09 -17.08
C PHE A 121 6.46 0.31 -17.60
N ALA A 122 7.48 -0.23 -16.94
CA ALA A 122 8.84 -0.26 -17.49
C ALA A 122 8.93 -1.05 -18.81
N ALA A 123 8.01 -2.00 -19.04
CA ALA A 123 7.91 -2.80 -20.26
C ALA A 123 7.47 -2.00 -21.51
N ASP A 124 6.80 -0.86 -21.33
CA ASP A 124 6.39 0.03 -22.42
C ASP A 124 6.93 1.48 -22.26
N ASP A 125 8.04 1.61 -21.53
CA ASP A 125 8.80 2.86 -21.30
C ASP A 125 7.99 3.98 -20.63
N ARG A 126 7.13 3.59 -19.67
CA ARG A 126 6.26 4.50 -18.90
C ARG A 126 6.45 4.43 -17.38
N ALA A 127 7.55 3.84 -16.91
CA ALA A 127 7.82 3.74 -15.48
C ALA A 127 7.84 5.12 -14.78
N ASP A 128 8.43 6.12 -15.44
CA ASP A 128 8.47 7.53 -15.00
C ASP A 128 7.10 8.23 -14.96
N ARG A 129 6.06 7.60 -15.52
CA ARG A 129 4.67 8.10 -15.52
C ARG A 129 3.86 7.64 -14.32
N VAL A 130 4.43 6.76 -13.49
CA VAL A 130 3.81 6.32 -12.23
C VAL A 130 4.18 7.30 -11.12
N ILE A 131 3.27 8.23 -10.85
CA ILE A 131 3.43 9.28 -9.86
C ILE A 131 2.93 8.78 -8.49
N GLY A 132 3.88 8.40 -7.64
CA GLY A 132 3.59 8.04 -6.25
C GLY A 132 3.35 9.27 -5.40
N ILE A 133 2.27 9.28 -4.61
CA ILE A 133 2.02 10.30 -3.57
C ILE A 133 2.27 9.66 -2.22
N ASP A 134 3.32 10.11 -1.50
CA ASP A 134 3.63 9.58 -0.17
C ASP A 134 2.50 9.88 0.82
N ALA A 135 2.13 8.85 1.57
CA ALA A 135 1.22 8.96 2.71
C ALA A 135 1.84 8.42 4.01
N SER A 136 3.12 8.01 3.97
CA SER A 136 3.82 7.43 5.12
C SER A 136 4.32 8.49 6.11
N GLY A 137 4.66 9.69 5.64
CA GLY A 137 5.39 10.67 6.44
C GLY A 137 6.85 10.29 6.70
N THR A 138 7.35 9.26 6.00
CA THR A 138 8.71 8.73 6.07
C THR A 138 9.28 8.50 4.65
N PRO A 139 9.39 9.56 3.82
CA PRO A 139 9.62 9.42 2.38
C PRO A 139 10.92 8.67 2.04
N GLU A 140 12.00 8.88 2.79
CA GLU A 140 13.28 8.17 2.57
C GLU A 140 13.17 6.65 2.78
N GLN A 141 12.42 6.22 3.81
CA GLN A 141 12.19 4.81 4.09
C GLN A 141 11.31 4.19 3.00
N THR A 142 10.26 4.91 2.59
CA THR A 142 9.37 4.49 1.50
C THR A 142 10.12 4.39 0.16
N ARG A 143 10.94 5.38 -0.22
CA ARG A 143 11.77 5.33 -1.44
C ARG A 143 12.71 4.13 -1.43
N THR A 144 13.40 3.91 -0.32
CA THR A 144 14.32 2.78 -0.15
C THR A 144 13.58 1.44 -0.32
N GLN A 145 12.43 1.28 0.32
CA GLN A 145 11.63 0.07 0.23
C GLN A 145 11.05 -0.14 -1.17
N VAL A 146 10.53 0.91 -1.82
CA VAL A 146 10.05 0.86 -3.21
C VAL A 146 11.17 0.42 -4.15
N ARG A 147 12.37 1.01 -4.06
CA ARG A 147 13.54 0.60 -4.85
C ARG A 147 13.83 -0.90 -4.67
N GLN A 148 13.88 -1.39 -3.44
CA GLN A 148 14.12 -2.82 -3.18
C GLN A 148 13.05 -3.70 -3.82
N ILE A 149 11.77 -3.32 -3.73
CA ILE A 149 10.68 -4.11 -4.31
C ILE A 149 10.71 -4.05 -5.84
N VAL A 150 11.03 -2.89 -6.44
CA VAL A 150 11.21 -2.74 -7.89
C VAL A 150 12.30 -3.68 -8.38
N ASP A 151 13.48 -3.66 -7.76
CA ASP A 151 14.61 -4.49 -8.18
C ASP A 151 14.27 -5.99 -8.07
N ASN A 152 13.70 -6.42 -6.93
CA ASN A 152 13.29 -7.81 -6.72
C ASN A 152 12.19 -8.26 -7.70
N THR A 153 11.20 -7.39 -7.96
CA THR A 153 10.08 -7.72 -8.85
C THR A 153 10.54 -7.75 -10.31
N ALA A 154 11.42 -6.83 -10.72
CA ALA A 154 12.01 -6.80 -12.06
C ALA A 154 12.83 -8.07 -12.35
N GLU A 155 13.57 -8.58 -11.36
CA GLU A 155 14.27 -9.86 -11.47
C GLU A 155 13.27 -11.03 -11.63
N LEU A 156 12.22 -11.07 -10.80
CA LEU A 156 11.23 -12.15 -10.84
C LEU A 156 10.46 -12.26 -12.16
N VAL A 157 10.25 -11.14 -12.85
CA VAL A 157 9.53 -11.10 -14.14
C VAL A 157 10.48 -11.02 -15.33
N GLU A 158 11.80 -11.13 -15.09
CA GLU A 158 12.83 -11.08 -16.12
C GLU A 158 12.72 -9.84 -17.02
N LEU A 159 12.50 -8.65 -16.42
CA LEU A 159 12.26 -7.38 -17.14
C LEU A 159 13.34 -7.06 -18.20
N GLY A 160 14.55 -7.61 -18.04
CA GLY A 160 15.64 -7.49 -19.03
C GLY A 160 16.39 -6.15 -18.96
N ARG A 161 15.99 -5.24 -18.08
CA ARG A 161 16.70 -3.98 -17.80
C ARG A 161 16.56 -3.59 -16.34
N LYS A 162 17.47 -2.74 -15.87
CA LYS A 162 17.33 -2.06 -14.59
C LYS A 162 16.38 -0.87 -14.74
N VAL A 163 15.48 -0.69 -13.77
CA VAL A 163 14.71 0.55 -13.61
C VAL A 163 15.63 1.60 -13.00
N ARG A 164 15.77 2.74 -13.69
CA ARG A 164 16.62 3.85 -13.27
C ARG A 164 16.03 4.58 -12.06
N ASP A 165 16.81 5.42 -11.40
CA ASP A 165 16.33 6.15 -10.22
C ASP A 165 15.35 7.27 -10.59
N ASP A 166 15.53 7.89 -11.76
CA ASP A 166 14.61 8.90 -12.31
C ASP A 166 13.26 8.33 -12.76
N GLU A 167 13.13 7.00 -12.84
CA GLU A 167 11.86 6.32 -13.13
C GLU A 167 11.04 6.02 -11.86
N ILE A 168 11.58 6.26 -10.65
CA ILE A 168 10.85 6.07 -9.38
C ILE A 168 10.43 7.43 -8.83
N VAL A 169 9.25 7.90 -9.24
CA VAL A 169 8.71 9.20 -8.86
C VAL A 169 7.85 9.09 -7.61
N ILE A 170 8.26 9.75 -6.51
CA ILE A 170 7.46 9.87 -5.29
C ILE A 170 7.43 11.34 -4.89
N LEU A 171 6.23 11.90 -4.73
CA LEU A 171 6.00 13.25 -4.23
C LEU A 171 5.69 13.19 -2.74
N GLU A 172 6.39 13.98 -1.93
CA GLU A 172 6.37 13.89 -0.46
C GLU A 172 5.62 15.04 0.22
N ASP A 173 5.19 16.04 -0.55
CA ASP A 173 4.59 17.28 -0.04
C ASP A 173 3.20 17.09 0.60
N TYR A 174 2.60 15.90 0.48
CA TYR A 174 1.19 15.64 0.85
C TYR A 174 1.03 14.71 2.07
N ALA A 175 2.13 14.18 2.60
CA ALA A 175 2.10 13.18 3.67
C ALA A 175 1.81 13.77 5.07
N TYR A 176 1.95 15.08 5.23
CA TYR A 176 1.81 15.78 6.51
C TYR A 176 0.38 15.65 7.10
N PRO A 177 0.23 15.84 8.42
CA PRO A 177 1.29 16.01 9.43
C PRO A 177 1.96 14.69 9.85
N ALA A 178 1.31 13.55 9.64
CA ALA A 178 1.84 12.23 9.98
C ALA A 178 1.06 11.13 9.24
N TYR A 179 1.55 9.89 9.28
CA TYR A 179 0.80 8.72 8.87
C TYR A 179 -0.55 8.65 9.60
N GLY A 180 -1.61 8.46 8.83
CA GLY A 180 -2.99 8.33 9.31
C GLY A 180 -3.66 9.58 9.87
N VAL A 181 -2.98 10.73 9.84
CA VAL A 181 -3.57 12.03 10.19
C VAL A 181 -3.75 12.84 8.90
N PRO A 182 -4.97 13.28 8.56
CA PRO A 182 -5.22 14.11 7.38
C PRO A 182 -4.88 15.59 7.66
N SER A 183 -4.42 16.31 6.65
CA SER A 183 -4.37 17.77 6.69
C SER A 183 -5.75 18.41 6.42
N ALA A 184 -5.85 19.74 6.50
CA ALA A 184 -7.08 20.44 6.13
C ALA A 184 -7.39 20.24 4.64
N GLU A 185 -6.34 20.29 3.81
CA GLU A 185 -6.33 20.12 2.37
C GLU A 185 -6.67 18.67 1.97
N THR A 186 -6.14 17.66 2.68
CA THR A 186 -6.59 16.26 2.53
C THR A 186 -8.09 16.15 2.73
N ASN A 187 -8.64 16.78 3.78
CA ASN A 187 -10.07 16.77 4.03
C ASN A 187 -10.87 17.55 2.98
N GLU A 188 -10.29 18.58 2.36
CA GLU A 188 -10.92 19.34 1.29
C GLU A 188 -11.00 18.52 -0.01
N ALA A 189 -9.91 17.83 -0.36
CA ALA A 189 -9.84 16.90 -1.49
C ALA A 189 -10.86 15.76 -1.38
N ILE A 190 -10.99 15.14 -0.20
CA ILE A 190 -12.03 14.12 0.08
C ILE A 190 -13.42 14.68 -0.18
N ARG A 191 -13.72 15.88 0.32
CA ARG A 191 -15.04 16.50 0.14
C ARG A 191 -15.30 16.87 -1.31
N LEU A 192 -14.28 17.32 -2.04
CA LEU A 192 -14.40 17.65 -3.45
C LEU A 192 -14.80 16.41 -4.24
N ALA A 193 -13.99 15.34 -4.18
CA ALA A 193 -14.25 14.07 -4.88
C ALA A 193 -15.63 13.48 -4.53
N ALA A 194 -16.01 13.50 -3.25
CA ALA A 194 -17.31 13.01 -2.80
C ALA A 194 -18.48 13.85 -3.34
N ARG A 195 -18.33 15.18 -3.42
CA ARG A 195 -19.41 16.08 -3.86
C ARG A 195 -19.58 16.12 -5.38
N THR A 196 -18.50 15.93 -6.13
CA THR A 196 -18.52 16.02 -7.60
C THR A 196 -18.78 14.67 -8.25
N GLU A 197 -18.16 13.60 -7.74
CA GLU A 197 -18.17 12.29 -8.40
C GLU A 197 -18.81 11.17 -7.55
N ALA A 198 -19.30 11.49 -6.34
CA ALA A 198 -19.73 10.50 -5.35
C ALA A 198 -18.65 9.43 -5.05
N MET A 199 -17.38 9.77 -5.29
CA MET A 199 -16.24 8.90 -5.06
C MET A 199 -15.65 9.18 -3.69
N ILE A 200 -15.83 8.24 -2.76
CA ILE A 200 -15.38 8.38 -1.38
C ILE A 200 -13.93 7.94 -1.25
N THR A 201 -13.08 8.85 -0.77
CA THR A 201 -11.68 8.59 -0.40
C THR A 201 -11.49 8.74 1.11
N ASP A 202 -10.47 8.07 1.66
CA ASP A 202 -10.23 8.01 3.11
C ASP A 202 -9.17 9.03 3.57
N PRO A 203 -9.11 9.38 4.87
CA PRO A 203 -8.17 10.39 5.38
C PRO A 203 -6.72 9.92 5.50
N VAL A 204 -6.42 8.63 5.35
CA VAL A 204 -5.09 8.05 5.54
C VAL A 204 -4.36 7.94 4.20
N TYR A 205 -5.03 7.39 3.18
CA TYR A 205 -4.41 7.04 1.90
C TYR A 205 -5.00 7.87 0.76
N GLU A 206 -6.20 7.53 0.31
CA GLU A 206 -6.69 8.00 -0.99
C GLU A 206 -7.09 9.48 -0.97
N GLY A 207 -7.36 10.05 0.21
CA GLY A 207 -7.54 11.49 0.36
C GLY A 207 -6.24 12.26 0.12
N LYS A 208 -5.08 11.67 0.46
CA LYS A 208 -3.76 12.29 0.24
C LYS A 208 -3.34 12.18 -1.22
N SER A 209 -3.54 11.02 -1.86
CA SER A 209 -3.30 10.87 -3.30
C SER A 209 -4.26 11.73 -4.14
N MET A 210 -5.52 11.87 -3.73
CA MET A 210 -6.49 12.81 -4.34
C MET A 210 -6.10 14.26 -4.15
N HIS A 211 -5.52 14.64 -3.01
CA HIS A 211 -5.00 16.00 -2.80
C HIS A 211 -3.78 16.27 -3.70
N GLY A 212 -2.92 15.27 -3.91
CA GLY A 212 -1.75 15.43 -4.78
C GLY A 212 -2.05 15.44 -6.29
N MET A 213 -3.26 15.04 -6.70
CA MET A 213 -3.71 14.99 -8.08
C MET A 213 -4.37 16.31 -8.51
#